data_AF-A0A948B8G7-F1
#
_entry.id   AF-A0A948B8G7-F1
#
_cell.length_a   1.000
_cell.length_b   1.000
_cell.length_c   1.000
_cell.angle_alpha   90.00
_cell.angle_beta   90.00
_cell.angle_gamma   90.00
#
_symmetry.space_group_name_H-M   'P 1'
#
loop_
_entity.id
_entity.type
_entity.pdbx_description
1 polymer ?
#
loop_
_entity_poly.entity_id
_entity_poly.type
_entity_poly.pdbx_seq_one_letter_code
_entity_poly.pdbx_strand_id
1 'polypeptide(L)'
;MKKVISIEYCHLYPGKNEKKAIKEANFWMPKILKMFDEKEYVVQKCMMVDDIHPGITVDKDYLVTIADQLDVQPDCIYPESEFFQEANKLIDSIDMKERDFITSDERTFLRESVEKYRSSTEFLISWKNKNGDVEFSLPSLAATSYLTRLGYITADGVVASFGQDMLTADYAVNVLSSSYLQVEDKAQSLVEATFPEAMRKISWFFY
;
A
#
# COMPACT_ATOMS: atom_id res chain seq x y z
N MET A 1 -20.75 4.70 18.85
CA MET A 1 -20.23 4.94 17.49
C MET A 1 -19.58 3.64 17.04
N LYS A 2 -19.84 3.16 15.81
CA LYS A 2 -19.17 1.96 15.30
C LYS A 2 -17.69 2.28 15.07
N LYS A 3 -16.81 1.30 15.27
CA LYS A 3 -15.39 1.46 14.96
C LYS A 3 -15.15 1.30 13.46
N VAL A 4 -14.16 1.99 12.91
CA VAL A 4 -13.81 1.91 11.49
C VAL A 4 -12.64 0.95 11.30
N ILE A 5 -12.77 0.02 10.37
CA ILE A 5 -11.68 -0.86 9.93
C ILE A 5 -11.40 -0.53 8.46
N SER A 6 -10.14 -0.28 8.12
CA SER A 6 -9.71 -0.13 6.73
C SER A 6 -8.90 -1.35 6.30
N ILE A 7 -9.45 -2.13 5.38
CA ILE A 7 -8.87 -3.39 4.90
C ILE A 7 -8.27 -3.18 3.51
N GLU A 8 -6.94 -3.25 3.39
CA GLU A 8 -6.28 -3.41 2.09
C GLU A 8 -6.27 -4.90 1.75
N TYR A 9 -7.05 -5.31 0.76
CA TYR A 9 -7.26 -6.74 0.45
C TYR A 9 -6.74 -7.17 -0.93
N CYS A 10 -6.26 -6.22 -1.71
CA CYS A 10 -5.70 -6.46 -3.02
C CYS A 10 -4.61 -5.42 -3.29
N HIS A 11 -3.40 -5.89 -3.55
CA HIS A 11 -2.31 -5.10 -4.09
C HIS A 11 -2.11 -5.55 -5.54
N LEU A 12 -2.46 -4.69 -6.49
CA LEU A 12 -2.49 -5.02 -7.91
C LEU A 12 -1.19 -4.61 -8.60
N TYR A 13 -0.69 -5.48 -9.49
CA TYR A 13 0.43 -5.20 -10.39
C TYR A 13 -0.07 -5.25 -11.84
N PRO A 14 -0.48 -4.10 -12.40
CA PRO A 14 -1.02 -4.01 -13.75
C PRO A 14 -0.10 -4.66 -14.78
N GLY A 15 -0.64 -5.56 -15.61
CA GLY A 15 0.11 -6.22 -16.68
C GLY A 15 1.11 -7.29 -16.27
N LYS A 16 1.22 -7.64 -14.97
CA LYS A 16 2.09 -8.74 -14.50
C LYS A 16 1.29 -9.88 -13.88
N ASN A 17 0.77 -9.67 -12.67
CA ASN A 17 0.16 -10.72 -11.84
C ASN A 17 -1.31 -10.42 -11.48
N GLU A 18 -1.96 -9.51 -12.19
CA GLU A 18 -3.33 -9.03 -11.91
C GLU A 18 -4.35 -10.18 -11.76
N LYS A 19 -4.33 -11.18 -12.65
CA LYS A 19 -5.28 -12.31 -12.59
C LYS A 19 -5.12 -13.13 -11.33
N LYS A 20 -3.87 -13.28 -10.85
CA LYS A 20 -3.58 -13.97 -9.59
C LYS A 20 -4.09 -13.14 -8.42
N ALA A 21 -3.78 -11.84 -8.37
CA ALA A 21 -4.23 -10.93 -7.33
C ALA A 21 -5.76 -10.86 -7.22
N ILE A 22 -6.48 -10.76 -8.34
CA ILE A 22 -7.95 -10.77 -8.39
C ILE A 22 -8.49 -12.10 -7.86
N LYS A 23 -7.94 -13.23 -8.32
CA LYS A 23 -8.38 -14.57 -7.87
C LYS A 23 -8.19 -14.74 -6.36
N GLU A 24 -7.07 -14.28 -5.83
CA GLU A 24 -6.77 -14.33 -4.39
C GLU A 24 -7.69 -13.41 -3.58
N ALA A 25 -7.93 -12.19 -4.05
CA ALA A 25 -8.86 -11.25 -3.45
C ALA A 25 -10.28 -11.83 -3.39
N ASN A 26 -10.78 -12.40 -4.49
CA ASN A 26 -12.10 -13.04 -4.55
C ASN A 26 -12.20 -14.27 -3.64
N PHE A 27 -11.08 -14.98 -3.43
CA PHE A 27 -11.07 -16.11 -2.51
C PHE A 27 -11.05 -15.68 -1.04
N TRP A 28 -10.24 -14.69 -0.67
CA TRP A 28 -9.98 -14.34 0.74
C TRP A 28 -10.92 -13.28 1.29
N MET A 29 -11.21 -12.22 0.53
CA MET A 29 -11.94 -11.07 1.04
C MET A 29 -13.35 -11.42 1.57
N PRO A 30 -14.18 -12.25 0.89
CA PRO A 30 -15.46 -12.66 1.44
C PRO A 30 -15.38 -13.44 2.77
N LYS A 31 -14.25 -14.11 3.04
CA LYS A 31 -14.04 -14.83 4.30
C LYS A 31 -13.63 -13.88 5.42
N ILE A 32 -12.74 -12.95 5.10
CA ILE A 32 -12.24 -11.96 6.06
C ILE A 32 -13.34 -11.00 6.49
N LEU A 33 -14.20 -10.56 5.57
CA LEU A 33 -15.34 -9.71 5.91
C LEU A 33 -16.27 -10.34 6.96
N LYS A 34 -16.43 -11.67 6.94
CA LYS A 34 -17.26 -12.40 7.93
C LYS A 34 -16.66 -12.39 9.35
N MET A 35 -15.40 -12.01 9.51
CA MET A 35 -14.75 -11.90 10.81
C MET A 35 -15.14 -10.63 11.56
N PHE A 36 -15.77 -9.65 10.89
CA PHE A 36 -16.13 -8.37 11.48
C PHE A 36 -17.66 -8.23 11.56
N ASP A 37 -18.19 -8.02 12.77
CA ASP A 37 -19.62 -7.80 12.98
C ASP A 37 -20.02 -6.40 12.50
N GLU A 38 -20.92 -6.33 11.53
CA GLU A 38 -21.46 -5.08 10.99
C GLU A 38 -22.16 -4.23 12.04
N LYS A 39 -22.58 -4.78 13.18
CA LYS A 39 -23.14 -4.00 14.30
C LYS A 39 -22.07 -3.24 15.06
N GLU A 40 -20.84 -3.74 15.09
CA GLU A 40 -19.71 -3.17 15.81
C GLU A 40 -18.82 -2.31 14.91
N TYR A 41 -18.67 -2.70 13.63
CA TYR A 41 -17.70 -2.13 12.71
C TYR A 41 -18.34 -1.51 11.46
N VAL A 42 -17.68 -0.48 10.96
CA VAL A 42 -17.78 0.00 9.58
C VAL A 42 -16.51 -0.43 8.88
N VAL A 43 -16.63 -1.22 7.81
CA VAL A 43 -15.48 -1.75 7.08
C VAL A 43 -15.31 -1.00 5.76
N GLN A 44 -14.22 -0.24 5.64
CA GLN A 44 -13.76 0.31 4.37
C GLN A 44 -12.86 -0.71 3.67
N LYS A 45 -13.16 -0.98 2.40
CA LYS A 45 -12.52 -1.98 1.55
C LYS A 45 -11.61 -1.23 0.58
N CYS A 46 -10.32 -1.42 0.75
CA CYS A 46 -9.28 -0.69 0.05
C CYS A 46 -8.53 -1.60 -0.90
N MET A 47 -8.11 -1.03 -2.02
CA MET A 47 -7.22 -1.68 -2.97
C MET A 47 -6.08 -0.72 -3.32
N MET A 48 -4.86 -1.24 -3.29
CA MET A 48 -3.66 -0.53 -3.75
C MET A 48 -3.33 -0.98 -5.18
N VAL A 49 -2.92 -0.04 -6.03
CA VAL A 49 -2.41 -0.33 -7.37
C VAL A 49 -0.97 0.14 -7.47
N ASP A 50 -0.04 -0.77 -7.77
CA ASP A 50 1.34 -0.43 -8.13
C ASP A 50 1.34 0.22 -9.54
N ASP A 51 1.19 1.53 -9.55
CA ASP A 51 1.29 2.39 -10.73
C ASP A 51 2.72 2.92 -10.94
N ILE A 52 3.67 2.46 -10.13
CA ILE A 52 5.09 2.82 -10.19
C ILE A 52 5.79 1.99 -11.26
N HIS A 53 5.48 0.69 -11.33
CA HIS A 53 6.06 -0.24 -12.30
C HIS A 53 5.01 -0.96 -13.16
N PRO A 54 4.08 -0.23 -13.80
CA PRO A 54 2.95 -0.86 -14.44
C PRO A 54 3.40 -1.46 -15.78
N GLY A 55 2.94 -2.68 -16.07
CA GLY A 55 3.14 -3.31 -17.37
C GLY A 55 2.22 -2.74 -18.47
N ILE A 56 1.23 -1.94 -18.07
CA ILE A 56 0.19 -1.33 -18.91
C ILE A 56 -0.19 0.06 -18.38
N THR A 57 -0.92 0.86 -19.15
CA THR A 57 -1.46 2.13 -18.65
C THR A 57 -2.54 1.88 -17.59
N VAL A 58 -2.46 2.60 -16.47
CA VAL A 58 -3.45 2.59 -15.39
C VAL A 58 -4.28 3.86 -15.52
N ASP A 59 -5.47 3.75 -16.11
CA ASP A 59 -6.45 4.83 -16.20
C ASP A 59 -7.76 4.46 -15.49
N LYS A 60 -8.71 5.38 -15.48
CA LYS A 60 -9.99 5.18 -14.79
C LYS A 60 -10.78 3.98 -15.36
N ASP A 61 -10.74 3.77 -16.67
CA ASP A 61 -11.47 2.68 -17.33
C ASP A 61 -10.84 1.32 -16.97
N TYR A 62 -9.51 1.27 -16.86
CA TYR A 62 -8.81 0.12 -16.32
C TYR A 62 -9.23 -0.17 -14.87
N LEU A 63 -9.26 0.85 -14.00
CA LEU A 63 -9.65 0.66 -12.60
C LEU A 63 -11.09 0.16 -12.45
N VAL A 64 -12.02 0.68 -13.25
CA VAL A 64 -13.42 0.19 -13.31
C VAL A 64 -13.44 -1.27 -13.74
N THR A 65 -12.69 -1.63 -14.78
CA THR A 65 -12.62 -3.00 -15.30
C THR A 65 -12.07 -3.99 -14.26
N ILE A 66 -11.11 -3.55 -13.44
CA ILE A 66 -10.58 -4.38 -12.36
C ILE A 66 -11.60 -4.50 -11.22
N ALA A 67 -12.23 -3.40 -10.82
CA ALA A 67 -13.27 -3.41 -9.80
C ALA A 67 -14.40 -4.38 -10.17
N ASP A 68 -14.89 -4.36 -11.42
CA ASP A 68 -15.97 -5.23 -11.91
C ASP A 68 -15.61 -6.74 -11.88
N GLN A 69 -14.33 -7.10 -11.83
CA GLN A 69 -13.88 -8.49 -11.70
C GLN A 69 -13.83 -8.99 -10.26
N LEU A 70 -14.02 -8.11 -9.28
CA LEU A 70 -13.95 -8.45 -7.86
C LEU A 70 -15.34 -8.82 -7.31
N ASP A 71 -15.43 -9.97 -6.63
CA ASP A 71 -16.65 -10.44 -5.95
C ASP A 71 -17.05 -9.47 -4.82
N VAL A 72 -16.05 -8.81 -4.22
CA VAL A 72 -16.23 -7.75 -3.24
C VAL A 72 -15.68 -6.47 -3.85
N GLN A 73 -16.57 -5.51 -4.07
CA GLN A 73 -16.20 -4.22 -4.64
C GLN A 73 -15.37 -3.38 -3.66
N PRO A 74 -14.28 -2.75 -4.11
CA PRO A 74 -13.54 -1.81 -3.28
C PRO A 74 -14.38 -0.55 -3.06
N ASP A 75 -14.34 0.00 -1.85
CA ASP A 75 -14.88 1.33 -1.57
C ASP A 75 -13.95 2.42 -2.09
N CYS A 76 -12.63 2.15 -2.09
CA CYS A 76 -11.62 3.05 -2.64
C CYS A 76 -10.45 2.28 -3.27
N ILE A 77 -9.90 2.85 -4.35
CA ILE A 77 -8.66 2.39 -4.98
C ILE A 77 -7.68 3.55 -5.00
N TYR A 78 -6.47 3.33 -4.51
CA TYR A 78 -5.41 4.34 -4.50
C TYR A 78 -4.16 3.84 -5.25
N PRO A 79 -3.46 4.75 -5.97
CA PRO A 79 -2.15 4.46 -6.52
C PRO A 79 -1.11 4.39 -5.41
N GLU A 80 -0.16 3.45 -5.52
CA GLU A 80 0.97 3.35 -4.60
C GLU A 80 1.88 4.59 -4.69
N SER A 81 1.97 5.22 -5.87
CA SER A 81 2.79 6.41 -6.09
C SER A 81 2.39 7.63 -5.26
N GLU A 82 1.12 7.73 -4.86
CA GLU A 82 0.64 8.87 -4.05
C GLU A 82 1.28 8.92 -2.66
N PHE A 83 1.86 7.82 -2.19
CA PHE A 83 2.51 7.75 -0.88
C PHE A 83 3.96 8.23 -0.89
N PHE A 84 4.57 8.57 -2.03
CA PHE A 84 6.00 8.88 -2.08
C PHE A 84 6.44 10.06 -1.21
N GLN A 85 5.68 11.15 -1.25
CA GLN A 85 6.04 12.34 -0.50
C GLN A 85 6.01 12.09 1.00
N GLU A 86 4.97 11.40 1.46
CA GLU A 86 4.82 11.06 2.87
C GLU A 86 5.81 9.99 3.32
N ALA A 87 6.12 9.01 2.47
CA ALA A 87 7.17 8.03 2.73
C ALA A 87 8.54 8.68 2.87
N ASN A 88 8.87 9.66 2.01
CA ASN A 88 10.12 10.40 2.14
C ASN A 88 10.19 11.20 3.45
N LYS A 89 9.10 11.87 3.84
CA LYS A 89 9.01 12.59 5.12
C LYS A 89 9.14 11.64 6.32
N LEU A 90 8.49 10.48 6.28
CA LEU A 90 8.56 9.44 7.30
C LEU A 90 10.01 9.01 7.52
N ILE A 91 10.72 8.69 6.44
CA ILE A 91 12.12 8.27 6.48
C ILE A 91 13.03 9.37 7.03
N ASP A 92 12.80 10.63 6.63
CA ASP A 92 13.57 11.77 7.13
C ASP A 92 13.32 12.06 8.62
N SER A 93 12.21 11.59 9.19
CA SER A 93 11.85 11.78 10.60
C SER A 93 12.52 10.81 11.59
N ILE A 94 13.01 9.66 11.10
CA ILE A 94 13.64 8.63 11.95
C ILE A 94 15.00 9.14 12.46
N ASP A 95 15.34 8.90 13.74
CA ASP A 95 16.62 9.33 14.32
C ASP A 95 17.81 8.76 13.52
N MET A 96 18.77 9.60 13.17
CA MET A 96 19.95 9.20 12.39
C MET A 96 20.78 8.07 13.01
N LYS A 97 20.73 7.86 14.33
CA LYS A 97 21.41 6.76 15.02
C LYS A 97 20.65 5.45 14.93
N GLU A 98 19.35 5.51 14.67
CA GLU A 98 18.48 4.36 14.40
C GLU A 98 18.31 4.11 12.88
N ARG A 99 18.97 4.91 12.02
CA ARG A 99 18.85 4.81 10.55
C ARG A 99 19.60 3.65 9.89
N ASP A 100 20.32 2.82 10.64
CA ASP A 100 21.06 1.68 10.08
C ASP A 100 20.15 0.58 9.48
N PHE A 101 18.84 0.66 9.70
CA PHE A 101 17.84 -0.27 9.14
C PHE A 101 17.35 0.08 7.73
N ILE A 102 17.60 1.30 7.24
CA ILE A 102 17.14 1.79 5.93
C ILE A 102 18.32 1.79 4.98
N THR A 103 18.25 1.02 3.89
CA THR A 103 19.35 0.99 2.93
C THR A 103 19.47 2.34 2.22
N SER A 104 20.70 2.72 1.84
CA SER A 104 20.96 3.91 1.03
C SER A 104 20.12 3.98 -0.25
N ASP A 105 19.74 2.83 -0.77
CA ASP A 105 19.07 2.65 -2.04
C ASP A 105 17.59 3.06 -1.95
N GLU A 106 16.90 2.72 -0.86
CA GLU A 106 15.50 3.13 -0.64
C GLU A 106 15.38 4.65 -0.49
N ARG A 107 16.29 5.27 0.25
CA ARG A 107 16.32 6.73 0.40
C ARG A 107 16.60 7.44 -0.92
N THR A 108 17.57 6.93 -1.69
CA THR A 108 17.91 7.49 -3.00
C THR A 108 16.73 7.38 -3.94
N PHE A 109 16.08 6.21 -3.97
CA PHE A 109 14.87 5.97 -4.75
C PHE A 109 13.72 6.92 -4.38
N LEU A 110 13.40 7.10 -3.09
CA LEU A 110 12.29 7.98 -2.66
C LEU A 110 12.55 9.43 -3.04
N ARG A 111 13.77 9.93 -2.81
CA ARG A 111 14.17 11.30 -3.19
C ARG A 111 14.07 11.51 -4.70
N GLU A 112 14.62 10.59 -5.49
CA GLU A 112 14.55 10.65 -6.96
C GLU A 112 13.10 10.57 -7.46
N SER A 113 12.27 9.74 -6.83
CA SER A 113 10.84 9.62 -7.15
C SER A 113 10.10 10.93 -6.87
N VAL A 114 10.24 11.52 -5.68
CA VAL A 114 9.64 12.83 -5.34
C VAL A 114 10.02 13.92 -6.34
N GLU A 115 11.28 13.94 -6.80
CA GLU A 115 11.75 14.86 -7.84
C GLU A 115 11.18 14.52 -9.24
N LYS A 116 10.98 13.23 -9.54
CA LYS A 116 10.60 12.68 -10.85
C LYS A 116 9.09 12.67 -11.13
N TYR A 117 8.20 12.58 -10.14
CA TYR A 117 6.74 12.63 -10.39
C TYR A 117 6.24 14.01 -10.89
N ARG A 118 7.14 14.84 -11.45
CA ARG A 118 6.88 15.96 -12.37
C ARG A 118 7.32 15.77 -13.85
N SER A 119 8.09 14.75 -14.24
CA SER A 119 8.28 14.33 -15.66
C SER A 119 8.98 12.96 -15.80
N SER A 120 8.38 12.01 -16.53
CA SER A 120 8.45 10.57 -16.26
C SER A 120 9.34 9.67 -17.15
N THR A 121 10.14 10.17 -18.10
CA THR A 121 10.60 9.28 -19.20
C THR A 121 11.99 8.61 -19.05
N GLU A 122 12.95 9.13 -18.28
CA GLU A 122 14.33 8.59 -18.31
C GLU A 122 14.73 7.64 -17.17
N PHE A 123 13.91 7.50 -16.12
CA PHE A 123 14.20 6.63 -14.96
C PHE A 123 13.90 5.14 -15.21
N LEU A 124 13.19 4.80 -16.28
CA LEU A 124 12.79 3.41 -16.59
C LEU A 124 13.98 2.48 -16.92
N ILE A 125 15.23 2.98 -16.91
CA ILE A 125 16.39 2.29 -17.48
C ILE A 125 17.33 1.66 -16.45
N SER A 126 17.25 1.99 -15.16
CA SER A 126 18.02 1.24 -14.15
C SER A 126 17.13 0.90 -12.99
N TRP A 127 16.73 -0.36 -12.89
CA TRP A 127 17.17 -1.27 -11.83
C TRP A 127 16.69 -2.66 -12.21
N LYS A 128 17.55 -3.65 -11.98
CA LYS A 128 17.38 -5.05 -12.34
C LYS A 128 18.23 -5.83 -11.35
N ASN A 129 17.72 -6.92 -10.79
CA ASN A 129 18.56 -7.87 -10.06
C ASN A 129 19.59 -8.49 -11.04
N LYS A 130 20.48 -9.37 -10.56
CA LYS A 130 21.51 -10.03 -11.39
C LYS A 130 20.96 -10.83 -12.59
N ASN A 131 19.64 -11.08 -12.64
CA ASN A 131 18.92 -11.76 -13.72
C ASN A 131 18.10 -10.82 -14.61
N GLY A 132 17.89 -9.57 -14.23
CA GLY A 132 17.15 -8.63 -15.04
C GLY A 132 15.83 -8.12 -14.46
N ASP A 133 15.43 -8.54 -13.26
CA ASP A 133 14.08 -8.30 -12.72
C ASP A 133 14.05 -7.24 -11.62
N VAL A 134 13.00 -6.39 -11.63
CA VAL A 134 12.64 -5.52 -10.49
C VAL A 134 11.61 -6.25 -9.65
N GLU A 135 11.96 -6.62 -8.42
CA GLU A 135 11.01 -7.20 -7.46
C GLU A 135 11.23 -6.60 -6.07
N PHE A 136 10.68 -5.42 -5.79
CA PHE A 136 10.41 -4.99 -4.42
C PHE A 136 9.22 -4.01 -4.40
N SER A 137 8.21 -4.30 -3.57
CA SER A 137 7.38 -3.25 -2.96
C SER A 137 8.21 -2.56 -1.87
N LEU A 138 8.06 -1.25 -1.73
CA LEU A 138 8.88 -0.46 -0.81
C LEU A 138 8.29 -0.51 0.61
N PRO A 139 9.06 -0.96 1.62
CA PRO A 139 8.59 -1.01 3.00
C PRO A 139 8.11 0.35 3.52
N SER A 140 8.76 1.44 3.11
CA SER A 140 8.33 2.79 3.44
C SER A 140 6.95 3.16 2.88
N LEU A 141 6.61 2.73 1.67
CA LEU A 141 5.26 2.97 1.10
C LEU A 141 4.20 2.16 1.84
N ALA A 142 4.49 0.90 2.16
CA ALA A 142 3.61 0.06 2.97
C ALA A 142 3.36 0.68 4.36
N ALA A 143 4.44 1.06 5.08
CA ALA A 143 4.34 1.73 6.37
C ALA A 143 3.52 3.03 6.30
N THR A 144 3.76 3.84 5.27
CA THR A 144 3.04 5.09 5.03
C THR A 144 1.56 4.85 4.75
N SER A 145 1.21 3.84 3.95
CA SER A 145 -0.19 3.42 3.74
C SER A 145 -0.89 3.08 5.06
N TYR A 146 -0.21 2.36 5.97
CA TYR A 146 -0.78 1.99 7.27
C TYR A 146 -1.04 3.21 8.14
N LEU A 147 -0.04 4.09 8.24
CA LEU A 147 -0.11 5.30 9.05
C LEU A 147 -1.13 6.30 8.50
N THR A 148 -1.28 6.38 7.18
CA THR A 148 -2.30 7.23 6.52
C THR A 148 -3.70 6.73 6.85
N ARG A 149 -3.97 5.43 6.67
CA ARG A 149 -5.27 4.83 7.02
C ARG A 149 -5.63 5.01 8.49
N LEU A 150 -4.65 4.98 9.37
CA LEU A 150 -4.86 5.18 10.81
C LEU A 150 -4.90 6.65 11.24
N GLY A 151 -4.62 7.60 10.32
CA GLY A 151 -4.61 9.03 10.59
C GLY A 151 -3.43 9.52 11.43
N TYR A 152 -2.34 8.76 11.53
CA TYR A 152 -1.10 9.19 12.19
C TYR A 152 -0.30 10.17 11.32
N ILE A 153 -0.44 10.06 10.01
CA ILE A 153 0.12 11.00 9.04
C ILE A 153 -1.00 11.52 8.14
N THR A 154 -0.93 12.81 7.81
CA THR A 154 -1.86 13.44 6.89
C THR A 154 -1.28 13.36 5.49
N ALA A 155 -1.84 12.49 4.66
CA ALA A 155 -1.42 12.36 3.28
C ALA A 155 -2.25 13.29 2.38
N ASP A 156 -1.95 14.59 2.43
CA ASP A 156 -2.67 15.63 1.67
C ASP A 156 -2.67 15.40 0.13
N GLY A 157 -1.82 14.50 -0.37
CA GLY A 157 -1.78 14.07 -1.77
C GLY A 157 -2.50 12.77 -2.10
N VAL A 158 -2.82 11.91 -1.11
CA VAL A 158 -3.41 10.59 -1.40
C VAL A 158 -4.89 10.75 -1.73
N VAL A 159 -5.17 10.72 -3.03
CA VAL A 159 -6.53 10.80 -3.59
C VAL A 159 -6.92 9.44 -4.15
N ALA A 160 -8.13 9.00 -3.83
CA ALA A 160 -8.68 7.79 -4.43
C ALA A 160 -8.88 8.01 -5.94
N SER A 161 -8.26 7.15 -6.75
CA SER A 161 -8.46 7.13 -8.20
C SER A 161 -9.79 6.50 -8.61
N PHE A 162 -10.42 5.78 -7.69
CA PHE A 162 -11.76 5.22 -7.82
C PHE A 162 -12.45 5.17 -6.45
N GLY A 163 -13.76 5.43 -6.43
CA GLY A 163 -14.59 5.26 -5.23
C GLY A 163 -14.61 6.49 -4.32
N GLN A 164 -14.60 6.24 -3.01
CA GLN A 164 -14.66 7.24 -1.95
C GLN A 164 -13.26 7.58 -1.42
N ASP A 165 -13.16 8.68 -0.67
CA ASP A 165 -11.92 9.02 0.03
C ASP A 165 -11.60 8.00 1.14
N MET A 166 -10.31 7.86 1.44
CA MET A 166 -9.84 7.01 2.53
C MET A 166 -10.34 7.55 3.88
N LEU A 167 -10.94 6.68 4.68
CA LEU A 167 -11.40 7.02 6.02
C LEU A 167 -10.27 6.83 7.03
N THR A 168 -10.20 7.72 8.02
CA THR A 168 -9.40 7.45 9.22
C THR A 168 -10.02 6.27 9.97
N ALA A 169 -9.25 5.22 10.15
CA ALA A 169 -9.67 3.97 10.74
C ALA A 169 -9.17 3.81 12.18
N ASP A 170 -9.96 3.11 13.00
CA ASP A 170 -9.52 2.63 14.31
C ASP A 170 -8.51 1.48 14.17
N TYR A 171 -8.65 0.67 13.11
CA TYR A 171 -7.78 -0.46 12.78
C TYR A 171 -7.48 -0.52 11.28
N ALA A 172 -6.24 -0.88 10.94
CA ALA A 172 -5.81 -1.19 9.58
C ALA A 172 -5.58 -2.70 9.46
N VAL A 173 -6.15 -3.31 8.42
CA VAL A 173 -5.98 -4.74 8.13
C VAL A 173 -5.36 -4.89 6.75
N ASN A 174 -4.35 -5.74 6.64
CA ASN A 174 -3.63 -6.03 5.40
C ASN A 174 -3.76 -7.51 5.07
N VAL A 175 -4.33 -7.82 3.91
CA VAL A 175 -4.48 -9.20 3.42
C VAL A 175 -3.48 -9.39 2.30
N LEU A 176 -2.41 -10.13 2.57
CA LEU A 176 -1.22 -10.14 1.74
C LEU A 176 -0.78 -11.57 1.44
N SER A 177 -0.20 -11.79 0.26
CA SER A 177 0.48 -13.06 0.01
C SER A 177 1.71 -13.18 0.93
N SER A 178 2.02 -14.41 1.34
CA SER A 178 3.26 -14.75 2.06
C SER A 178 4.55 -14.32 1.35
N SER A 179 4.50 -14.01 0.04
CA SER A 179 5.64 -13.38 -0.67
C SER A 179 6.03 -12.00 -0.12
N TYR A 180 5.13 -11.31 0.59
CA TYR A 180 5.36 -9.97 1.14
C TYR A 180 5.99 -9.98 2.53
N LEU A 181 6.20 -11.14 3.16
CA LEU A 181 6.66 -11.23 4.55
C LEU A 181 7.90 -10.37 4.83
N GLN A 182 8.89 -10.35 3.91
CA GLN A 182 10.11 -9.57 4.09
C GLN A 182 9.88 -8.04 3.95
N VAL A 183 8.94 -7.63 3.09
CA VAL A 183 8.56 -6.22 2.95
C VAL A 183 7.82 -5.78 4.21
N GLU A 184 6.90 -6.61 4.70
CA GLU A 184 6.09 -6.32 5.88
C GLU A 184 6.88 -6.28 7.18
N ASP A 185 7.87 -7.15 7.35
CA ASP A 185 8.77 -7.14 8.51
C ASP A 185 9.52 -5.79 8.62
N LYS A 186 10.00 -5.29 7.48
CA LYS A 186 10.63 -3.98 7.40
C LYS A 186 9.64 -2.83 7.59
N ALA A 187 8.46 -2.92 6.99
CA ALA A 187 7.41 -1.90 7.16
C ALA A 187 7.00 -1.79 8.64
N GLN A 188 6.87 -2.93 9.34
CA GLN A 188 6.62 -2.98 10.78
C GLN A 188 7.72 -2.30 11.58
N SER A 189 8.98 -2.56 11.25
CA SER A 189 10.12 -1.90 11.90
C SER A 189 10.09 -0.39 11.72
N LEU A 190 9.71 0.10 10.53
CA LEU A 190 9.54 1.53 10.26
C LEU A 190 8.38 2.14 11.04
N VAL A 191 7.24 1.44 11.14
CA VAL A 191 6.11 1.88 11.96
C VAL A 191 6.50 1.93 13.43
N GLU A 192 7.19 0.91 13.95
CA GLU A 192 7.64 0.87 15.34
C GLU A 192 8.61 2.00 15.69
N ALA A 193 9.53 2.33 14.77
CA ALA A 193 10.49 3.41 14.93
C ALA A 193 9.86 4.81 14.89
N THR A 194 8.68 4.97 14.31
CA THR A 194 8.05 6.28 14.08
C THR A 194 6.80 6.50 14.93
N PHE A 195 5.90 5.52 14.96
CA PHE A 195 4.62 5.54 15.68
C PHE A 195 4.36 4.17 16.33
N PRO A 196 5.09 3.81 17.40
CA PRO A 196 5.00 2.49 18.03
C PRO A 196 3.59 2.13 18.51
N GLU A 197 2.76 3.10 18.86
CA GLU A 197 1.36 2.89 19.24
C GLU A 197 0.49 2.39 18.08
N ALA A 198 0.85 2.68 16.82
CA ALA A 198 0.12 2.24 15.64
C ALA A 198 0.21 0.72 15.45
N MET A 199 1.29 0.08 15.92
CA MET A 199 1.48 -1.38 15.85
C MET A 199 0.34 -2.17 16.50
N ARG A 200 -0.33 -1.62 17.52
CA ARG A 200 -1.47 -2.27 18.19
C ARG A 200 -2.78 -2.16 17.41
N LYS A 201 -2.79 -1.38 16.33
CA LYS A 201 -3.95 -1.10 15.49
C LYS A 201 -3.83 -1.69 14.09
N ILE A 202 -2.67 -2.28 13.74
CA ILE A 202 -2.45 -2.92 12.45
C ILE A 202 -2.55 -4.43 12.61
N SER A 203 -3.16 -5.11 11.65
CA SER A 203 -3.21 -6.57 11.58
C SER A 203 -2.85 -7.05 10.19
N TRP A 204 -2.02 -8.08 10.10
CA TRP A 204 -1.59 -8.70 8.85
C TRP A 204 -2.15 -10.12 8.75
N PHE A 205 -2.80 -10.43 7.64
CA PHE A 205 -3.29 -11.75 7.29
C PHE A 205 -2.53 -12.24 6.07
N PHE A 206 -1.57 -13.14 6.30
CA PHE A 206 -0.80 -13.75 5.22
C PHE A 206 -1.47 -15.02 4.69
N TYR A 207 -1.41 -15.21 3.37
CA TYR A 207 -1.94 -16.39 2.68
C TYR A 207 -0.97 -17.03 1.68
#